data_AF-T1PDN9-F1
#
_entry.id   AF-T1PDN9-F1
#
_cell.length_a   1.000
_cell.length_b   1.000
_cell.length_c   1.000
_cell.angle_alpha   90.00
_cell.angle_beta   90.00
_cell.angle_gamma   90.00
#
_symmetry.space_group_name_H-M   'P 1'
#
loop_
_entity.id
_entity.type
_entity.pdbx_description
1 polymer ?
#
loop_
_entity_poly.entity_id
_entity_poly.type
_entity_poly.pdbx_seq_one_letter_code
_entity_poly.pdbx_strand_id
1 'polypeptide(L)'
;MSSGTFVDRIDPFAKRSLKKKSKKSQGSSRYRNSQDVELQQLPALKADCSSLEQEELFIRKLRQCCVSFDFMDPVTDLKGKEIKRAALNDLSTYITHGRGVLTEAVYPEIIRMISCNLFRTLPPSENPDFDPEEDDPTLEASWPHLQLVYEVFLRFLESQDFQATIGKRVIDQKFVLQLLELFDSEDPRERDFLKTVLHRIYGKFLGLRAFIRKQINNIFLRFIYETEHFNGVGELLEILGSIINGFALPLKAEHKQFLVKVLLPLHKVKCLSLYHAQLAYCIVQFLEKDPFLTEPVVRGLLKFWPKTCSQKEVMFLGEIEEILDVIDPPQFVKIQEPLFRQIAKCVSSPHFQVAERALYLWNNEYAMSLIEENNAVIMPIMFPALYRISKEHWNQTIVALVYNVLKTFMEMNSKLFDELTSSYKAERQKEKKRERDREELWKKLHELELNRTKSLQAANPTTNASGASTTAGGGGGSNANSQQQQNTNSQQSNSSSAAAAAAAANALGASGDNKSASSGGSGSAQAAGVNPFAKIKAEKVEN
;
A
#
# COMPACT_ATOMS: atom_id res chain seq x y z
N MET A 1 -2.44 57.36 -37.09
CA MET A 1 -2.93 56.10 -37.69
C MET A 1 -1.92 55.02 -37.41
N SER A 2 -2.43 53.91 -36.89
CA SER A 2 -1.75 52.74 -36.32
C SER A 2 -0.91 51.98 -37.35
N SER A 3 0.11 51.23 -36.93
CA SER A 3 0.06 49.89 -36.31
C SER A 3 1.38 49.17 -36.59
N GLY A 4 2.01 48.68 -35.51
CA GLY A 4 3.33 48.07 -35.53
C GLY A 4 3.36 46.57 -35.80
N THR A 5 4.59 46.10 -35.96
CA THR A 5 5.01 44.70 -35.91
C THR A 5 5.55 44.38 -34.51
N PHE A 6 4.93 43.47 -33.79
CA PHE A 6 5.56 42.79 -32.64
C PHE A 6 5.21 41.31 -32.68
N VAL A 7 6.25 40.49 -32.67
CA VAL A 7 6.23 39.03 -32.82
C VAL A 7 6.10 38.45 -31.41
N ASP A 8 4.98 37.80 -31.11
CA ASP A 8 4.74 37.29 -29.75
C ASP A 8 5.45 35.94 -29.54
N ARG A 9 6.28 35.91 -28.49
CA ARG A 9 7.09 34.77 -28.05
C ARG A 9 6.19 33.82 -27.27
N ILE A 10 6.11 32.56 -27.67
CA ILE A 10 5.45 31.52 -26.88
C ILE A 10 6.35 31.22 -25.67
N ASP A 11 5.87 31.59 -24.49
CA ASP A 11 6.50 31.34 -23.19
C ASP A 11 6.27 29.87 -22.74
N PRO A 12 7.33 29.06 -22.53
CA PRO A 12 7.20 27.67 -22.10
C PRO A 12 6.78 27.50 -20.63
N PHE A 13 6.56 28.58 -19.87
CA PHE A 13 6.11 28.55 -18.47
C PHE A 13 4.71 29.13 -18.23
N ALA A 14 3.98 29.47 -19.29
CA ALA A 14 2.61 29.97 -19.15
C ALA A 14 1.64 28.84 -18.77
N LYS A 15 1.34 28.71 -17.46
CA LYS A 15 0.20 27.95 -16.93
C LYS A 15 -1.12 28.63 -17.32
N ARG A 16 -1.52 28.53 -18.60
CA ARG A 16 -2.92 28.71 -19.00
C ARG A 16 -3.55 27.33 -19.06
N SER A 17 -4.35 27.03 -18.03
CA SER A 17 -5.29 25.92 -18.05
C SER A 17 -6.17 26.05 -19.29
N LEU A 18 -5.89 25.21 -20.30
CA LEU A 18 -6.85 24.92 -21.34
C LEU A 18 -8.00 24.21 -20.63
N LYS A 19 -9.09 24.94 -20.33
CA LYS A 19 -10.38 24.33 -19.98
C LYS A 19 -10.77 23.40 -21.14
N LYS A 20 -10.32 22.15 -21.05
CA LYS A 20 -10.70 21.06 -21.93
C LYS A 20 -12.20 20.87 -21.68
N LYS A 21 -13.01 21.11 -22.71
CA LYS A 21 -14.44 20.77 -22.71
C LYS A 21 -14.59 19.37 -22.12
N SER A 22 -15.32 19.21 -21.02
CA SER A 22 -15.67 17.88 -20.55
C SER A 22 -16.45 17.21 -21.68
N LYS A 23 -15.87 16.14 -22.23
CA LYS A 23 -16.62 15.24 -23.09
C LYS A 23 -17.59 14.52 -22.16
N LYS A 24 -18.87 14.47 -22.55
CA LYS A 24 -19.91 13.77 -21.78
C LYS A 24 -19.42 12.38 -21.39
N SER A 25 -19.44 12.12 -20.09
CA SER A 25 -19.29 10.80 -19.51
C SER A 25 -20.12 9.79 -20.29
N GLN A 26 -19.44 8.78 -20.85
CA GLN A 26 -20.15 7.63 -21.39
C GLN A 26 -20.66 6.81 -20.21
N GLY A 27 -21.93 7.04 -19.87
CA GLY A 27 -22.64 6.20 -18.93
C GLY A 27 -22.54 4.72 -19.32
N SER A 28 -22.39 3.88 -18.29
CA SER A 28 -22.59 2.42 -18.31
C SER A 28 -23.58 2.03 -19.42
N SER A 29 -23.11 1.29 -20.42
CA SER A 29 -23.80 1.07 -21.71
C SER A 29 -25.10 0.25 -21.66
N ARG A 30 -25.73 0.09 -20.49
CA ARG A 30 -27.02 -0.58 -20.30
C ARG A 30 -28.24 0.34 -20.35
N TYR A 31 -28.07 1.67 -20.33
CA TYR A 31 -29.21 2.59 -20.25
C TYR A 31 -29.99 2.76 -21.57
N ARG A 32 -29.58 2.12 -22.67
CA ARG A 32 -30.39 2.08 -23.90
C ARG A 32 -31.28 0.83 -23.96
N ASN A 33 -32.28 0.77 -23.09
CA ASN A 33 -33.48 -0.01 -23.37
C ASN A 33 -34.68 0.94 -23.40
N SER A 34 -34.98 1.45 -24.60
CA SER A 34 -36.23 2.14 -24.91
C SER A 34 -37.40 1.16 -24.75
N GLN A 35 -38.12 1.29 -23.64
CA GLN A 35 -39.58 1.36 -23.69
C GLN A 35 -39.95 2.57 -22.85
N ASP A 36 -40.60 3.56 -23.45
CA ASP A 36 -41.25 4.67 -22.73
C ASP A 36 -42.36 4.07 -21.86
N VAL A 37 -42.00 3.51 -20.71
CA VAL A 37 -42.96 3.03 -19.72
C VAL A 37 -43.31 4.22 -18.86
N GLU A 38 -44.41 4.91 -19.20
CA GLU A 38 -45.01 5.87 -18.28
C GLU A 38 -45.39 5.14 -16.98
N LEU A 39 -44.59 5.37 -15.93
CA LEU A 39 -44.86 4.83 -14.61
C LEU A 39 -46.16 5.45 -14.06
N GLN A 40 -47.15 4.62 -13.78
CA GLN A 40 -48.32 5.04 -13.01
C GLN A 40 -48.01 5.01 -11.51
N GLN A 41 -48.37 6.06 -10.79
CA GLN A 41 -48.15 6.14 -9.35
C GLN A 41 -49.02 5.12 -8.62
N LEU A 42 -48.40 4.11 -7.99
CA LEU A 42 -49.10 3.12 -7.19
C LEU A 42 -49.51 3.68 -5.81
N PRO A 43 -50.64 3.21 -5.22
CA PRO A 43 -51.08 3.62 -3.89
C PRO A 43 -49.99 3.45 -2.83
N ALA A 44 -49.96 4.31 -1.81
CA ALA A 44 -49.02 4.18 -0.68
C ALA A 44 -49.26 2.86 0.07
N LEU A 45 -48.20 2.26 0.62
CA LEU A 45 -48.30 1.08 1.49
C LEU A 45 -48.89 1.49 2.85
N LYS A 46 -50.19 1.80 2.89
CA LYS A 46 -50.95 2.13 4.11
C LYS A 46 -51.77 0.94 4.61
N ALA A 47 -51.98 0.92 5.92
CA ALA A 47 -52.47 -0.19 6.74
C ALA A 47 -53.93 -0.66 6.50
N ASP A 48 -54.67 -0.05 5.57
CA ASP A 48 -56.12 -0.24 5.43
C ASP A 48 -56.52 -1.40 4.49
N CYS A 49 -55.55 -2.20 4.02
CA CYS A 49 -55.76 -3.33 3.09
C CYS A 49 -55.42 -4.67 3.75
N SER A 50 -55.98 -5.78 3.22
CA SER A 50 -55.69 -7.12 3.74
C SER A 50 -54.21 -7.51 3.55
N SER A 51 -53.67 -8.39 4.41
CA SER A 51 -52.25 -8.79 4.38
C SER A 51 -51.80 -9.34 3.02
N LEU A 52 -52.68 -9.98 2.25
CA LEU A 52 -52.39 -10.53 0.92
C LEU A 52 -52.35 -9.45 -0.16
N GLU A 53 -53.27 -8.48 -0.11
CA GLU A 53 -53.29 -7.36 -1.05
C GLU A 53 -52.08 -6.43 -0.82
N GLN A 54 -51.64 -6.29 0.44
CA GLN A 54 -50.42 -5.56 0.77
C GLN A 54 -49.17 -6.24 0.21
N GLU A 55 -49.07 -7.57 0.32
CA GLU A 55 -47.97 -8.34 -0.28
C GLU A 55 -47.94 -8.21 -1.81
N GLU A 56 -49.10 -8.31 -2.46
CA GLU A 56 -49.19 -8.16 -3.92
C GLU A 56 -48.83 -6.73 -4.37
N LEU A 57 -49.31 -5.70 -3.65
CA LEU A 57 -48.98 -4.31 -3.92
C LEU A 57 -47.47 -4.05 -3.72
N PHE A 58 -46.87 -4.66 -2.70
CA PHE A 58 -45.44 -4.59 -2.44
C PHE A 58 -44.62 -5.19 -3.59
N ILE A 59 -45.01 -6.39 -4.06
CA ILE A 59 -44.38 -7.03 -5.23
C ILE A 59 -44.53 -6.18 -6.49
N ARG A 60 -45.70 -5.58 -6.72
CA ARG A 60 -45.94 -4.67 -7.87
C ARG A 60 -45.03 -3.43 -7.80
N LYS A 61 -44.84 -2.84 -6.61
CA LYS A 61 -43.90 -1.72 -6.42
C LYS A 61 -42.45 -2.13 -6.66
N LEU A 62 -42.02 -3.30 -6.19
CA LEU A 62 -40.67 -3.82 -6.46
C LEU A 62 -40.43 -4.01 -7.96
N ARG A 63 -41.41 -4.57 -8.68
CA ARG A 63 -41.38 -4.70 -10.15
C ARG A 63 -41.32 -3.35 -10.85
N GLN A 64 -42.08 -2.36 -10.38
CA GLN A 64 -42.04 -1.00 -10.90
C GLN A 64 -40.65 -0.35 -10.75
N CYS A 65 -40.00 -0.57 -9.60
CA CYS A 65 -38.68 -0.02 -9.32
C CYS A 65 -37.55 -0.67 -10.14
N CYS A 66 -37.84 -1.72 -10.93
CA CYS A 66 -36.89 -2.34 -11.85
C CYS A 66 -36.70 -1.54 -13.15
N VAL A 67 -37.59 -0.58 -13.45
CA VAL A 67 -37.45 0.30 -14.62
C VAL A 67 -36.27 1.24 -14.40
N SER A 68 -35.30 1.21 -15.32
CA SER A 68 -34.10 2.05 -15.29
C SER A 68 -34.40 3.40 -15.95
N PHE A 69 -33.86 4.48 -15.37
CA PHE A 69 -33.91 5.82 -15.95
C PHE A 69 -32.50 6.29 -16.26
N ASP A 70 -32.37 7.06 -17.34
CA ASP A 70 -31.11 7.74 -17.68
C ASP A 70 -31.02 9.07 -16.92
N PHE A 71 -29.93 9.25 -16.17
CA PHE A 71 -29.64 10.46 -15.40
C PHE A 71 -28.60 11.36 -16.08
N MET A 72 -28.05 10.97 -17.24
CA MET A 72 -27.15 11.80 -18.03
C MET A 72 -27.86 13.01 -18.63
N ASP A 73 -29.18 12.92 -18.84
CA ASP A 73 -30.05 14.06 -19.07
C ASP A 73 -30.92 14.30 -17.82
N PRO A 74 -30.72 15.41 -17.08
CA PRO A 74 -31.50 15.69 -15.88
C PRO A 74 -32.97 16.05 -16.16
N VAL A 75 -33.33 16.40 -17.40
CA VAL A 75 -34.66 16.92 -17.75
C VAL A 75 -35.59 15.84 -18.30
N THR A 76 -35.06 14.73 -18.80
CA THR A 76 -35.86 13.59 -19.27
C THR A 76 -36.55 12.87 -18.12
N ASP A 77 -37.80 12.43 -18.35
CA ASP A 77 -38.56 11.57 -17.45
C ASP A 77 -38.67 12.04 -15.99
N LEU A 78 -38.66 13.35 -15.72
CA LEU A 78 -38.73 13.91 -14.36
C LEU A 78 -39.87 13.30 -13.52
N LYS A 79 -41.05 13.13 -14.13
CA LYS A 79 -42.21 12.52 -13.47
C LYS A 79 -41.96 11.04 -13.13
N GLY A 80 -41.41 10.26 -14.06
CA GLY A 80 -41.07 8.85 -13.81
C GLY A 80 -39.97 8.69 -12.76
N LYS A 81 -38.95 9.55 -12.81
CA LYS A 81 -37.87 9.63 -11.83
C LYS A 81 -38.40 9.90 -10.42
N GLU A 82 -39.31 10.86 -10.27
CA GLU A 82 -39.90 11.18 -8.97
C GLU A 82 -40.83 10.07 -8.45
N ILE A 83 -41.63 9.45 -9.33
CA ILE A 83 -42.49 8.30 -8.97
C ILE A 83 -41.64 7.15 -8.43
N LYS A 84 -40.54 6.81 -9.11
CA LYS A 84 -39.62 5.77 -8.64
C LYS A 84 -38.94 6.14 -7.32
N ARG A 85 -38.52 7.41 -7.16
CA ARG A 85 -37.92 7.90 -5.90
C ARG A 85 -38.89 7.76 -4.73
N ALA A 86 -40.14 8.20 -4.91
CA ALA A 86 -41.19 8.06 -3.91
C ALA A 86 -41.51 6.58 -3.59
N ALA A 87 -41.57 5.73 -4.62
CA ALA A 87 -41.79 4.30 -4.45
C ALA A 87 -40.66 3.63 -3.65
N LEU A 88 -39.39 3.91 -3.95
CA LEU A 88 -38.24 3.36 -3.23
C LEU A 88 -38.22 3.82 -1.76
N ASN A 89 -38.59 5.07 -1.48
CA ASN A 89 -38.68 5.58 -0.11
C ASN A 89 -39.83 4.91 0.67
N ASP A 90 -40.98 4.71 0.03
CA ASP A 90 -42.10 3.98 0.63
C ASP A 90 -41.72 2.51 0.91
N LEU A 91 -41.01 1.84 -0.01
CA LEU A 91 -40.48 0.49 0.19
C LEU A 91 -39.52 0.43 1.39
N SER A 92 -38.60 1.39 1.50
CA SER A 92 -37.66 1.48 2.63
C SER A 92 -38.38 1.66 3.96
N THR A 93 -39.37 2.57 4.00
CA THR A 93 -40.17 2.84 5.19
C THR A 93 -41.00 1.63 5.60
N TYR A 94 -41.60 0.92 4.63
CA TYR A 94 -42.40 -0.27 4.86
C TYR A 94 -41.58 -1.45 5.38
N ILE A 95 -40.38 -1.70 4.84
CA ILE A 95 -39.47 -2.73 5.36
C ILE A 95 -38.98 -2.39 6.78
N THR A 96 -38.78 -1.10 7.07
CA THR A 96 -38.25 -0.66 8.37
C THR A 96 -39.30 -0.77 9.49
N HIS A 97 -40.55 -0.41 9.23
CA HIS A 97 -41.61 -0.35 10.25
C HIS A 97 -42.56 -1.56 10.23
N GLY A 98 -42.68 -2.24 9.10
CA GLY A 98 -43.57 -3.39 8.94
C GLY A 98 -42.99 -4.64 9.61
N ARG A 99 -43.83 -5.33 10.38
CA ARG A 99 -43.50 -6.66 10.94
C ARG A 99 -44.10 -7.75 10.07
N GLY A 100 -43.36 -8.83 9.84
CA GLY A 100 -43.81 -9.97 9.05
C GLY A 100 -43.91 -9.71 7.54
N VAL A 101 -43.33 -8.61 7.05
CA VAL A 101 -43.40 -8.19 5.64
C VAL A 101 -42.58 -9.10 4.71
N LEU A 102 -41.53 -9.73 5.24
CA LEU A 102 -40.58 -10.52 4.45
C LEU A 102 -41.06 -11.98 4.28
N THR A 103 -42.07 -12.17 3.44
CA THR A 103 -42.54 -13.51 3.04
C THR A 103 -41.57 -14.18 2.07
N GLU A 104 -41.65 -15.50 1.91
CA GLU A 104 -40.76 -16.27 1.02
C GLU A 104 -40.85 -15.81 -0.46
N ALA A 105 -42.03 -15.41 -0.92
CA ALA A 105 -42.26 -14.95 -2.29
C ALA A 105 -41.62 -13.58 -2.60
N VAL A 106 -41.36 -12.78 -1.57
CA VAL A 106 -40.83 -11.42 -1.69
C VAL A 106 -39.31 -11.39 -1.88
N TYR A 107 -38.57 -12.37 -1.34
CA TYR A 107 -37.09 -12.41 -1.42
C TYR A 107 -36.56 -12.34 -2.86
N PRO A 108 -37.05 -13.17 -3.82
CA PRO A 108 -36.61 -13.11 -5.21
C PRO A 108 -36.88 -11.75 -5.86
N GLU A 109 -38.01 -11.12 -5.55
CA GLU A 109 -38.39 -9.84 -6.17
C GLU A 109 -37.54 -8.66 -5.65
N ILE A 110 -37.22 -8.65 -4.35
CA ILE A 110 -36.30 -7.66 -3.78
C ILE A 110 -34.91 -7.80 -4.42
N ILE A 111 -34.35 -9.01 -4.45
CA ILE A 111 -33.01 -9.23 -5.02
C ILE A 111 -32.99 -8.95 -6.52
N ARG A 112 -34.06 -9.26 -7.25
CA ARG A 112 -34.19 -8.91 -8.67
C ARG A 112 -34.19 -7.39 -8.87
N MET A 113 -34.95 -6.65 -8.06
CA MET A 113 -34.97 -5.19 -8.08
C MET A 113 -33.58 -4.59 -7.80
N ILE A 114 -32.89 -5.09 -6.78
CA ILE A 114 -31.52 -4.68 -6.45
C ILE A 114 -30.57 -4.99 -7.61
N SER A 115 -30.61 -6.21 -8.15
CA SER A 115 -29.72 -6.66 -9.22
C SER A 115 -29.89 -5.84 -10.51
N CYS A 116 -31.12 -5.45 -10.85
CA CYS A 116 -31.39 -4.63 -12.04
C CYS A 116 -30.88 -3.19 -11.91
N ASN A 117 -30.84 -2.66 -10.68
CA ASN A 117 -30.44 -1.27 -10.42
C ASN A 117 -28.93 -1.14 -10.13
N LEU A 118 -28.34 -2.07 -9.36
CA LEU A 118 -26.95 -1.98 -8.92
C LEU A 118 -25.95 -2.54 -9.94
N PHE A 119 -26.21 -3.75 -10.47
CA PHE A 119 -25.21 -4.47 -11.26
C PHE A 119 -25.10 -3.90 -12.67
N ARG A 120 -24.09 -3.06 -12.84
CA ARG A 120 -23.74 -2.35 -14.06
C ARG A 120 -22.24 -2.45 -14.31
N THR A 121 -21.84 -2.35 -15.58
CA THR A 121 -20.43 -2.20 -15.92
C THR A 121 -20.03 -0.77 -15.62
N LEU A 122 -19.03 -0.58 -14.74
CA LEU A 122 -18.56 0.75 -14.38
C LEU A 122 -18.03 1.48 -15.63
N PRO A 123 -18.25 2.80 -15.75
CA PRO A 123 -17.72 3.57 -16.85
C PRO A 123 -16.18 3.51 -16.85
N PRO A 124 -15.53 3.56 -18.02
CA PRO A 124 -14.07 3.62 -18.08
C PRO A 124 -13.57 4.90 -17.40
N SER A 125 -12.49 4.81 -16.64
CA SER A 125 -11.87 5.98 -16.03
C SER A 125 -11.45 6.98 -17.12
N GLU A 126 -11.87 8.23 -16.97
CA GLU A 126 -11.69 9.27 -17.99
C GLU A 126 -10.26 9.85 -17.98
N ASN A 127 -9.50 9.65 -16.90
CA ASN A 127 -8.18 10.22 -16.70
C ASN A 127 -7.10 9.13 -16.50
N PRO A 128 -6.25 8.84 -17.50
CA PRO A 128 -5.17 7.86 -17.37
C PRO A 128 -4.01 8.32 -16.47
N ASP A 129 -3.90 9.63 -16.21
CA ASP A 129 -2.93 10.21 -15.27
C ASP A 129 -3.62 10.62 -13.95
N PHE A 130 -4.75 9.98 -13.61
CA PHE A 130 -5.49 10.28 -12.39
C PHE A 130 -4.61 10.07 -11.17
N ASP A 131 -4.46 11.12 -10.36
CA ASP A 131 -3.87 11.00 -9.03
C ASP A 131 -4.99 10.85 -8.01
N PRO A 132 -5.17 9.65 -7.41
CA PRO A 132 -6.21 9.44 -6.41
C PRO A 132 -6.11 10.32 -5.17
N GLU A 133 -4.96 10.97 -4.93
CA GLU A 133 -4.80 11.92 -3.83
C GLU A 133 -5.20 13.35 -4.19
N GLU A 134 -5.10 13.76 -5.47
CA GLU A 134 -5.30 15.15 -5.91
C GLU A 134 -6.58 15.38 -6.71
N ASP A 135 -7.08 14.36 -7.42
CA ASP A 135 -8.20 14.53 -8.34
C ASP A 135 -9.57 14.26 -7.67
N ASP A 136 -10.54 15.12 -7.99
CA ASP A 136 -11.92 14.98 -7.50
C ASP A 136 -12.56 13.69 -8.07
N PRO A 137 -13.22 12.87 -7.22
CA PRO A 137 -13.86 11.63 -7.67
C PRO A 137 -15.06 11.92 -8.57
N THR A 138 -15.23 11.12 -9.62
CA THR A 138 -16.41 11.20 -10.47
C THR A 138 -17.64 10.70 -9.70
N LEU A 139 -18.58 11.60 -9.46
CA LEU A 139 -19.84 11.26 -8.79
C LEU A 139 -20.83 10.59 -9.75
N GLU A 140 -21.52 9.57 -9.27
CA GLU A 140 -22.51 8.84 -10.05
C GLU A 140 -23.78 9.70 -10.24
N ALA A 141 -24.18 9.94 -11.50
CA ALA A 141 -25.33 10.79 -11.83
C ALA A 141 -26.67 10.20 -11.35
N SER A 142 -26.78 8.87 -11.32
CA SER A 142 -27.98 8.15 -10.87
C SER A 142 -28.10 7.98 -9.35
N TRP A 143 -27.23 8.66 -8.58
CA TRP A 143 -27.16 8.57 -7.12
C TRP A 143 -28.49 8.74 -6.38
N PRO A 144 -29.40 9.68 -6.73
CA PRO A 144 -30.66 9.84 -6.01
C PRO A 144 -31.55 8.59 -5.98
N HIS A 145 -31.43 7.72 -6.99
CA HIS A 145 -32.12 6.42 -6.99
C HIS A 145 -31.25 5.34 -6.36
N LEU A 146 -29.96 5.28 -6.70
CA LEU A 146 -29.05 4.25 -6.19
C LEU A 146 -28.92 4.28 -4.67
N GLN A 147 -28.85 5.47 -4.07
CA GLN A 147 -28.82 5.62 -2.61
C GLN A 147 -30.02 4.91 -1.97
N LEU A 148 -31.24 5.15 -2.47
CA LEU A 148 -32.44 4.52 -1.93
C LEU A 148 -32.46 3.00 -2.16
N VAL A 149 -31.91 2.51 -3.27
CA VAL A 149 -31.77 1.08 -3.52
C VAL A 149 -30.80 0.44 -2.52
N TYR A 150 -29.66 1.08 -2.24
CA TYR A 150 -28.73 0.62 -1.21
C TYR A 150 -29.35 0.67 0.19
N GLU A 151 -30.10 1.72 0.52
CA GLU A 151 -30.83 1.82 1.79
C GLU A 151 -31.87 0.68 1.93
N VAL A 152 -32.68 0.43 0.89
CA VAL A 152 -33.62 -0.70 0.86
C VAL A 152 -32.89 -2.01 1.08
N PHE A 153 -31.75 -2.21 0.40
CA PHE A 153 -30.97 -3.44 0.54
C PHE A 153 -30.42 -3.62 1.96
N LEU A 154 -29.88 -2.54 2.55
CA LEU A 154 -29.35 -2.58 3.90
C LEU A 154 -30.46 -2.86 4.93
N ARG A 155 -31.60 -2.19 4.83
CA ARG A 155 -32.76 -2.42 5.72
C ARG A 155 -33.31 -3.84 5.58
N PHE A 156 -33.35 -4.37 4.36
CA PHE A 156 -33.72 -5.76 4.11
C PHE A 156 -32.77 -6.74 4.82
N LEU A 157 -31.45 -6.51 4.75
CA LEU A 157 -30.46 -7.35 5.42
C LEU A 157 -30.46 -7.17 6.95
N GLU A 158 -30.77 -5.99 7.46
CA GLU A 158 -30.75 -5.67 8.91
C GLU A 158 -32.06 -6.00 9.62
N SER A 159 -33.15 -6.21 8.87
CA SER A 159 -34.45 -6.59 9.43
C SER A 159 -34.36 -7.82 10.35
N GLN A 160 -35.09 -7.77 11.46
CA GLN A 160 -35.18 -8.88 12.43
C GLN A 160 -35.92 -10.08 11.85
N ASP A 161 -36.83 -9.85 10.90
CA ASP A 161 -37.60 -10.90 10.21
C ASP A 161 -36.79 -11.57 9.08
N PHE A 162 -35.55 -11.14 8.85
CA PHE A 162 -34.70 -11.70 7.79
C PHE A 162 -34.25 -13.14 8.09
N GLN A 163 -34.59 -14.05 7.20
CA GLN A 163 -34.26 -15.47 7.29
C GLN A 163 -33.17 -15.86 6.29
N ALA A 164 -31.97 -16.15 6.80
CA ALA A 164 -30.82 -16.55 5.98
C ALA A 164 -31.04 -17.87 5.21
N THR A 165 -31.92 -18.75 5.71
CA THR A 165 -32.28 -20.03 5.06
C THR A 165 -33.04 -19.83 3.75
N ILE A 166 -33.85 -18.77 3.64
CA ILE A 166 -34.54 -18.38 2.41
C ILE A 166 -33.59 -17.57 1.54
N GLY A 167 -32.92 -16.56 2.12
CA GLY A 167 -32.01 -15.67 1.41
C GLY A 167 -30.88 -16.39 0.65
N LYS A 168 -30.36 -17.51 1.17
CA LYS A 168 -29.28 -18.27 0.51
C LYS A 168 -29.67 -18.86 -0.86
N ARG A 169 -30.97 -18.96 -1.17
CA ARG A 169 -31.46 -19.45 -2.46
C ARG A 169 -31.38 -18.37 -3.56
N VAL A 170 -31.29 -17.11 -3.15
CA VAL A 170 -31.34 -15.95 -4.05
C VAL A 170 -30.02 -15.19 -4.07
N ILE A 171 -29.34 -15.11 -2.92
CA ILE A 171 -27.99 -14.54 -2.79
C ILE A 171 -26.98 -15.68 -2.96
N ASP A 172 -26.57 -15.91 -4.21
CA ASP A 172 -25.61 -16.94 -4.60
C ASP A 172 -24.19 -16.36 -4.81
N GLN A 173 -23.26 -17.22 -5.22
CA GLN A 173 -21.88 -16.81 -5.50
C GLN A 173 -21.79 -15.80 -6.64
N LYS A 174 -22.68 -15.89 -7.64
CA LYS A 174 -22.71 -14.96 -8.77
C LYS A 174 -23.12 -13.57 -8.32
N PHE A 175 -24.15 -13.46 -7.49
CA PHE A 175 -24.57 -12.20 -6.88
C PHE A 175 -23.42 -11.54 -6.11
N VAL A 176 -22.70 -12.31 -5.29
CA VAL A 176 -21.54 -11.81 -4.53
C VAL A 176 -20.42 -11.34 -5.45
N LEU A 177 -20.15 -12.05 -6.54
CA LEU A 177 -19.12 -11.65 -7.50
C LEU A 177 -19.46 -10.30 -8.15
N GLN A 178 -20.71 -10.13 -8.61
CA GLN A 178 -21.16 -8.87 -9.20
C GLN A 178 -21.17 -7.73 -8.19
N LEU A 179 -21.47 -8.01 -6.92
CA LEU A 179 -21.38 -7.02 -5.84
C LEU A 179 -19.93 -6.59 -5.59
N LEU A 180 -18.98 -7.52 -5.63
CA LEU A 180 -17.55 -7.24 -5.46
C LEU A 180 -16.97 -6.42 -6.61
N GLU A 181 -17.45 -6.60 -7.84
CA GLU A 181 -17.03 -5.78 -8.99
C GLU A 181 -17.38 -4.29 -8.81
N LEU A 182 -18.46 -3.98 -8.09
CA LEU A 182 -18.88 -2.59 -7.84
C LEU A 182 -17.96 -1.84 -6.86
N PHE A 183 -17.10 -2.53 -6.11
CA PHE A 183 -16.14 -1.87 -5.22
C PHE A 183 -15.11 -1.02 -5.99
N ASP A 184 -14.98 -1.22 -7.30
CA ASP A 184 -14.13 -0.39 -8.15
C ASP A 184 -14.78 0.94 -8.55
N SER A 185 -15.99 1.25 -8.04
CA SER A 185 -16.67 2.52 -8.28
C SER A 185 -15.84 3.72 -7.82
N GLU A 186 -15.76 4.77 -8.63
CA GLU A 186 -15.06 6.01 -8.29
C GLU A 186 -15.78 6.79 -7.16
N ASP A 187 -17.10 6.59 -7.00
CA ASP A 187 -17.90 7.28 -6.00
C ASP A 187 -17.71 6.68 -4.58
N PRO A 188 -17.09 7.42 -3.63
CA PRO A 188 -16.85 6.92 -2.27
C PRO A 188 -18.14 6.58 -1.52
N ARG A 189 -19.25 7.24 -1.84
CA ARG A 189 -20.54 6.99 -1.18
C ARG A 189 -21.06 5.61 -1.55
N GLU A 190 -20.90 5.20 -2.80
CA GLU A 190 -21.27 3.85 -3.25
C GLU A 190 -20.42 2.79 -2.55
N ARG A 191 -19.11 3.01 -2.46
CA ARG A 191 -18.19 2.10 -1.77
C ARG A 191 -18.51 1.92 -0.29
N ASP A 192 -18.92 2.98 0.41
CA ASP A 192 -19.29 2.88 1.83
C ASP A 192 -20.57 2.05 2.07
N PHE A 193 -21.58 2.18 1.19
CA PHE A 193 -22.75 1.29 1.22
C PHE A 193 -22.38 -0.16 0.90
N LEU A 194 -21.58 -0.38 -0.16
CA LEU A 194 -21.10 -1.70 -0.54
C LEU A 194 -20.33 -2.37 0.60
N LYS A 195 -19.49 -1.61 1.29
CA LYS A 195 -18.74 -2.05 2.48
C LYS A 195 -19.68 -2.63 3.53
N THR A 196 -20.68 -1.85 3.91
CA THR A 196 -21.64 -2.22 4.95
C THR A 196 -22.47 -3.43 4.52
N VAL A 197 -22.98 -3.43 3.28
CA VAL A 197 -23.78 -4.52 2.71
C VAL A 197 -22.97 -5.82 2.67
N LEU A 198 -21.74 -5.81 2.15
CA LEU A 198 -20.89 -6.98 2.05
C LEU A 198 -20.54 -7.53 3.44
N HIS A 199 -20.26 -6.66 4.42
CA HIS A 199 -20.02 -7.07 5.80
C HIS A 199 -21.25 -7.77 6.42
N ARG A 200 -22.47 -7.25 6.20
CA ARG A 200 -23.71 -7.91 6.66
C ARG A 200 -23.93 -9.27 5.99
N ILE A 201 -23.69 -9.38 4.67
CA ILE A 201 -23.78 -10.65 3.92
C ILE A 201 -22.78 -11.66 4.50
N TYR A 202 -21.52 -11.26 4.72
CA TYR A 202 -20.50 -12.11 5.29
C TYR A 202 -20.87 -12.62 6.70
N GLY A 203 -21.45 -11.75 7.52
CA GLY A 203 -21.93 -12.08 8.86
C GLY A 203 -23.05 -13.12 8.84
N LYS A 204 -24.11 -12.89 8.04
CA LYS A 204 -25.33 -13.71 8.02
C LYS A 204 -25.19 -15.02 7.23
N PHE A 205 -24.36 -15.05 6.18
CA PHE A 205 -24.24 -16.22 5.29
C PHE A 205 -22.93 -16.98 5.51
N LEU A 206 -22.93 -17.91 6.47
CA LEU A 206 -21.74 -18.72 6.78
C LEU A 206 -21.19 -19.49 5.57
N GLY A 207 -22.06 -19.99 4.69
CA GLY A 207 -21.67 -20.75 3.48
C GLY A 207 -20.94 -19.92 2.41
N LEU A 208 -21.13 -18.59 2.41
CA LEU A 208 -20.48 -17.69 1.45
C LEU A 208 -19.12 -17.16 1.95
N ARG A 209 -18.80 -17.30 3.24
CA ARG A 209 -17.59 -16.72 3.85
C ARG A 209 -16.29 -17.14 3.15
N ALA A 210 -16.14 -18.43 2.86
CA ALA A 210 -14.95 -18.94 2.18
C ALA A 210 -14.83 -18.39 0.75
N PHE A 211 -15.96 -18.29 0.04
CA PHE A 211 -16.00 -17.72 -1.31
C PHE A 211 -15.65 -16.23 -1.30
N ILE A 212 -16.26 -15.43 -0.40
CA ILE A 212 -15.98 -13.99 -0.27
C ILE A 212 -14.49 -13.76 -0.01
N ARG A 213 -13.89 -14.45 0.98
CA ARG A 213 -12.44 -14.32 1.26
C ARG A 213 -11.57 -14.69 0.06
N LYS A 214 -11.95 -15.73 -0.68
CA LYS A 214 -11.23 -16.16 -1.89
C LYS A 214 -11.30 -15.09 -2.99
N GLN A 215 -12.47 -14.49 -3.21
CA GLN A 215 -12.63 -13.45 -4.24
C GLN A 215 -11.92 -12.15 -3.86
N ILE A 216 -12.00 -11.70 -2.59
CA ILE A 216 -11.22 -10.54 -2.13
C ILE A 216 -9.72 -10.78 -2.31
N ASN A 217 -9.24 -11.99 -2.01
CA ASN A 217 -7.86 -12.37 -2.24
C ASN A 217 -7.48 -12.28 -3.74
N ASN A 218 -8.32 -12.79 -4.65
CA ASN A 218 -8.09 -12.67 -6.09
C ASN A 218 -8.02 -11.20 -6.54
N ILE A 219 -8.90 -10.34 -6.02
CA ILE A 219 -8.90 -8.90 -6.31
C ILE A 219 -7.57 -8.28 -5.86
N PHE A 220 -7.13 -8.56 -4.64
CA PHE A 220 -5.85 -8.04 -4.13
C PHE A 220 -4.65 -8.56 -4.92
N LEU A 221 -4.62 -9.84 -5.31
CA LEU A 221 -3.54 -10.38 -6.13
C LEU A 221 -3.48 -9.69 -7.51
N ARG A 222 -4.63 -9.50 -8.16
CA ARG A 222 -4.72 -8.77 -9.42
C ARG A 222 -4.27 -7.32 -9.26
N PHE A 223 -4.71 -6.66 -8.18
CA PHE A 223 -4.30 -5.30 -7.85
C PHE A 223 -2.78 -5.18 -7.65
N ILE A 224 -2.16 -6.07 -6.86
CA ILE A 224 -0.73 -6.02 -6.54
C ILE A 224 0.15 -6.33 -7.75
N TYR A 225 -0.23 -7.30 -8.58
CA TYR A 225 0.67 -7.89 -9.58
C TYR A 225 0.32 -7.57 -11.03
N GLU A 226 -0.90 -7.09 -11.32
CA GLU A 226 -1.36 -6.89 -12.70
C GLU A 226 -1.72 -5.43 -12.99
N THR A 227 -2.68 -4.85 -12.25
CA THR A 227 -3.28 -3.56 -12.63
C THR A 227 -2.73 -2.36 -11.87
N GLU A 228 -2.30 -2.53 -10.61
CA GLU A 228 -2.00 -1.44 -9.66
C GLU A 228 -3.14 -0.40 -9.53
N HIS A 229 -4.36 -0.75 -9.98
CA HIS A 229 -5.53 0.11 -9.96
C HIS A 229 -6.74 -0.69 -9.49
N PHE A 230 -7.33 -0.22 -8.39
CA PHE A 230 -8.61 -0.65 -7.82
C PHE A 230 -9.02 0.38 -6.75
N ASN A 231 -10.21 0.97 -6.85
CA ASN A 231 -10.59 2.07 -5.96
C ASN A 231 -10.99 1.62 -4.55
N GLY A 232 -11.57 0.43 -4.41
CA GLY A 232 -12.16 -0.07 -3.15
C GLY A 232 -11.23 -0.84 -2.21
N VAL A 233 -9.90 -0.69 -2.32
CA VAL A 233 -8.95 -1.47 -1.50
C VAL A 233 -9.15 -1.18 -0.01
N GLY A 234 -9.30 0.10 0.36
CA GLY A 234 -9.47 0.53 1.75
C GLY A 234 -10.73 -0.06 2.39
N GLU A 235 -11.86 0.03 1.71
CA GLU A 235 -13.14 -0.48 2.20
C GLU A 235 -13.13 -2.01 2.33
N LEU A 236 -12.50 -2.74 1.40
CA LEU A 236 -12.31 -4.18 1.54
C LEU A 236 -11.41 -4.54 2.73
N LEU A 237 -10.38 -3.75 3.01
CA LEU A 237 -9.52 -3.93 4.18
C LEU A 237 -10.25 -3.65 5.49
N GLU A 238 -11.15 -2.66 5.57
CA GLU A 238 -11.97 -2.42 6.76
C GLU A 238 -12.84 -3.65 7.10
N ILE A 239 -13.48 -4.23 6.08
CA ILE A 239 -14.26 -5.46 6.26
C ILE A 239 -13.34 -6.60 6.74
N LEU A 240 -12.17 -6.74 6.11
CA LEU A 240 -11.21 -7.77 6.50
C LEU A 240 -10.70 -7.57 7.93
N GLY A 241 -10.48 -6.34 8.39
CA GLY A 241 -10.10 -6.05 9.77
C GLY A 241 -11.11 -6.61 10.77
N SER A 242 -12.41 -6.35 10.53
CA SER A 242 -13.50 -6.95 11.32
C SER A 242 -13.50 -8.48 11.24
N ILE A 243 -13.30 -9.05 10.05
CA ILE A 243 -13.24 -10.50 9.84
C ILE A 243 -12.06 -11.13 10.60
N ILE A 244 -10.89 -10.50 10.56
CA ILE A 244 -9.66 -10.98 11.20
C ILE A 244 -9.83 -10.97 12.72
N ASN A 245 -10.44 -9.91 13.28
CA ASN A 245 -10.75 -9.87 14.70
C ASN A 245 -11.69 -11.04 15.11
N GLY A 246 -12.59 -11.45 14.23
CA GLY A 246 -13.48 -12.60 14.44
C GLY A 246 -12.86 -13.99 14.22
N PHE A 247 -11.57 -14.11 13.91
CA PHE A 247 -10.95 -15.42 13.70
C PHE A 247 -10.88 -16.27 14.96
N ALA A 248 -11.19 -17.56 14.80
CA ALA A 248 -11.04 -18.55 15.86
C ALA A 248 -9.56 -18.89 16.06
N LEU A 249 -9.18 -19.08 17.33
CA LEU A 249 -7.86 -19.58 17.71
C LEU A 249 -7.91 -21.12 17.89
N PRO A 250 -6.86 -21.85 17.46
CA PRO A 250 -5.66 -21.36 16.79
C PRO A 250 -5.92 -20.91 15.33
N LEU A 251 -5.15 -19.92 14.86
CA LEU A 251 -5.27 -19.42 13.49
C LEU A 251 -5.01 -20.52 12.46
N LYS A 252 -5.90 -20.63 11.48
CA LYS A 252 -5.77 -21.58 10.37
C LYS A 252 -4.57 -21.23 9.48
N ALA A 253 -3.92 -22.24 8.91
CA ALA A 253 -2.80 -22.07 8.00
C ALA A 253 -3.12 -21.17 6.79
N GLU A 254 -4.36 -21.26 6.27
CA GLU A 254 -4.82 -20.41 5.15
C GLU A 254 -4.81 -18.91 5.53
N HIS A 255 -5.07 -18.57 6.80
CA HIS A 255 -5.09 -17.17 7.28
C HIS A 255 -3.66 -16.64 7.44
N LYS A 256 -2.74 -17.48 7.92
CA LYS A 256 -1.29 -17.16 7.98
C LYS A 256 -0.70 -16.95 6.59
N GLN A 257 -1.10 -17.78 5.62
CA GLN A 257 -0.71 -17.59 4.22
C GLN A 257 -1.28 -16.30 3.63
N PHE A 258 -2.54 -15.96 3.93
CA PHE A 258 -3.15 -14.71 3.50
C PHE A 258 -2.37 -13.48 3.99
N LEU A 259 -1.97 -13.45 5.26
CA LEU A 259 -1.12 -12.39 5.82
C LEU A 259 0.19 -12.24 5.04
N VAL A 260 0.95 -13.32 4.87
CA VAL A 260 2.31 -13.26 4.29
C VAL A 260 2.30 -13.07 2.76
N LYS A 261 1.31 -13.63 2.06
CA LYS A 261 1.26 -13.65 0.59
C LYS A 261 0.42 -12.54 -0.03
N VAL A 262 -0.46 -11.91 0.75
CA VAL A 262 -1.40 -10.90 0.24
C VAL A 262 -1.25 -9.59 1.00
N LEU A 263 -1.46 -9.58 2.33
CA LEU A 263 -1.42 -8.33 3.11
C LEU A 263 -0.03 -7.69 3.12
N LEU A 264 1.04 -8.46 3.36
CA LEU A 264 2.39 -7.90 3.33
C LEU A 264 2.76 -7.31 1.95
N PRO A 265 2.53 -8.01 0.81
CA PRO A 265 2.77 -7.42 -0.51
C PRO A 265 1.93 -6.18 -0.86
N LEU A 266 0.76 -5.94 -0.23
CA LEU A 266 -0.02 -4.72 -0.47
C LEU A 266 0.76 -3.43 -0.14
N HIS A 267 1.77 -3.51 0.73
CA HIS A 267 2.64 -2.38 1.05
C HIS A 267 3.54 -1.96 -0.12
N LYS A 268 3.71 -2.79 -1.15
CA LYS A 268 4.57 -2.47 -2.31
C LYS A 268 3.96 -1.43 -3.24
N VAL A 269 2.64 -1.44 -3.40
CA VAL A 269 1.92 -0.64 -4.40
C VAL A 269 2.10 0.85 -4.14
N LYS A 270 2.15 1.66 -5.21
CA LYS A 270 2.47 3.09 -5.12
C LYS A 270 1.45 3.88 -4.29
N CYS A 271 0.15 3.67 -4.53
CA CYS A 271 -0.97 4.32 -3.86
C CYS A 271 -1.29 3.77 -2.46
N LEU A 272 -0.26 3.33 -1.71
CA LEU A 272 -0.42 2.78 -0.35
C LEU A 272 -1.13 3.76 0.60
N SER A 273 -0.89 5.05 0.43
CA SER A 273 -1.43 6.13 1.25
C SER A 273 -2.95 6.12 1.39
N LEU A 274 -3.67 5.68 0.36
CA LEU A 274 -5.14 5.63 0.33
C LEU A 274 -5.74 4.61 1.29
N TYR A 275 -5.00 3.55 1.61
CA TYR A 275 -5.50 2.41 2.40
C TYR A 275 -4.55 1.96 3.51
N HIS A 276 -3.47 2.72 3.76
CA HIS A 276 -2.41 2.35 4.71
C HIS A 276 -2.96 2.12 6.11
N ALA A 277 -3.80 3.02 6.63
CA ALA A 277 -4.35 2.90 7.98
C ALA A 277 -5.17 1.62 8.17
N GLN A 278 -5.99 1.27 7.18
CA GLN A 278 -6.79 0.05 7.17
C GLN A 278 -5.91 -1.21 7.07
N LEU A 279 -4.81 -1.13 6.30
CA LEU A 279 -3.86 -2.23 6.18
C LEU A 279 -3.08 -2.44 7.49
N ALA A 280 -2.52 -1.38 8.07
CA ALA A 280 -1.82 -1.40 9.35
C ALA A 280 -2.71 -2.00 10.45
N TYR A 281 -3.97 -1.55 10.53
CA TYR A 281 -4.98 -2.13 11.42
C TYR A 281 -5.11 -3.66 11.22
N CYS A 282 -5.23 -4.12 9.97
CA CYS A 282 -5.29 -5.56 9.68
C CYS A 282 -4.04 -6.33 10.15
N ILE A 283 -2.85 -5.73 9.97
CA ILE A 283 -1.58 -6.34 10.41
C ILE A 283 -1.54 -6.45 11.93
N VAL A 284 -1.82 -5.37 12.66
CA VAL A 284 -1.87 -5.34 14.12
C VAL A 284 -2.88 -6.36 14.66
N GLN A 285 -4.09 -6.42 14.10
CA GLN A 285 -5.09 -7.42 14.49
C GLN A 285 -4.61 -8.87 14.30
N PHE A 286 -3.75 -9.16 13.32
CA PHE A 286 -3.15 -10.49 13.18
C PHE A 286 -2.13 -10.79 14.27
N LEU A 287 -1.33 -9.79 14.67
CA LEU A 287 -0.31 -9.94 15.71
C LEU A 287 -0.93 -10.12 17.10
N GLU A 288 -2.01 -9.40 17.41
CA GLU A 288 -2.78 -9.59 18.64
C GLU A 288 -3.34 -11.02 18.79
N LYS A 289 -3.66 -11.68 17.66
CA LYS A 289 -4.20 -13.06 17.66
C LYS A 289 -3.11 -14.13 17.76
N ASP A 290 -1.94 -13.88 17.19
CA ASP A 290 -0.81 -14.83 17.21
C ASP A 290 0.55 -14.08 17.16
N PRO A 291 1.17 -13.83 18.34
CA PRO A 291 2.43 -13.09 18.45
C PRO A 291 3.62 -13.76 17.73
N PHE A 292 3.54 -15.05 17.41
CA PHE A 292 4.60 -15.73 16.66
C PHE A 292 4.70 -15.25 15.20
N LEU A 293 3.68 -14.54 14.71
CA LEU A 293 3.68 -13.94 13.38
C LEU A 293 4.46 -12.62 13.30
N THR A 294 4.90 -12.04 14.43
CA THR A 294 5.58 -10.74 14.42
C THR A 294 6.90 -10.78 13.68
N GLU A 295 7.71 -11.83 13.87
CA GLU A 295 9.00 -11.96 13.17
C GLU A 295 8.84 -11.96 11.63
N PRO A 296 8.02 -12.84 11.01
CA PRO A 296 7.85 -12.83 9.56
C PRO A 296 7.21 -11.53 9.03
N VAL A 297 6.33 -10.88 9.81
CA VAL A 297 5.72 -9.59 9.44
C VAL A 297 6.78 -8.49 9.39
N VAL A 298 7.52 -8.27 10.48
CA VAL A 298 8.53 -7.20 10.53
C VAL A 298 9.64 -7.45 9.51
N ARG A 299 10.12 -8.69 9.35
CA ARG A 299 11.09 -9.02 8.28
C ARG A 299 10.52 -8.76 6.88
N GLY A 300 9.22 -8.99 6.68
CA GLY A 300 8.51 -8.68 5.45
C GLY A 300 8.44 -7.18 5.16
N LEU A 301 8.08 -6.37 6.15
CA LEU A 301 8.07 -4.90 6.05
C LEU A 301 9.49 -4.36 5.76
N LEU A 302 10.50 -4.83 6.49
CA LEU A 302 11.90 -4.45 6.25
C LEU A 302 12.38 -4.85 4.85
N LYS A 303 11.88 -5.96 4.30
CA LYS A 303 12.18 -6.38 2.92
C LYS A 303 11.55 -5.45 1.88
N PHE A 304 10.35 -4.94 2.17
CA PHE A 304 9.61 -4.02 1.28
C PHE A 304 9.82 -2.55 1.61
N TRP A 305 10.82 -2.23 2.44
CA TRP A 305 11.11 -0.87 2.88
C TRP A 305 11.28 0.08 1.68
N PRO A 306 10.50 1.17 1.59
CA PRO A 306 10.59 2.12 0.49
C PRO A 306 11.98 2.77 0.43
N LYS A 307 12.50 3.00 -0.78
CA LYS A 307 13.81 3.66 -0.99
C LYS A 307 13.75 4.95 -1.81
N THR A 308 12.62 5.19 -2.45
CA THR A 308 12.42 6.27 -3.42
C THR A 308 11.24 7.17 -3.07
N CYS A 309 10.51 6.88 -2.00
CA CYS A 309 9.28 7.58 -1.63
C CYS A 309 9.25 7.85 -0.12
N SER A 310 9.64 9.06 0.28
CA SER A 310 9.76 9.47 1.68
C SER A 310 8.44 9.36 2.45
N GLN A 311 7.31 9.69 1.82
CA GLN A 311 5.98 9.60 2.45
C GLN A 311 5.66 8.15 2.86
N LYS A 312 6.01 7.18 2.02
CA LYS A 312 5.85 5.75 2.36
C LYS A 312 6.82 5.32 3.46
N GLU A 313 8.03 5.86 3.52
CA GLU A 313 8.94 5.60 4.65
C GLU A 313 8.34 6.10 5.97
N VAL A 314 7.72 7.28 5.98
CA VAL A 314 7.00 7.81 7.16
C VAL A 314 5.84 6.91 7.56
N MET A 315 5.06 6.40 6.59
CA MET A 315 3.97 5.45 6.85
C MET A 315 4.47 4.15 7.46
N PHE A 316 5.53 3.54 6.90
CA PHE A 316 6.16 2.33 7.44
C PHE A 316 6.69 2.54 8.86
N LEU A 317 7.29 3.70 9.15
CA LEU A 317 7.74 4.02 10.51
C LEU A 317 6.56 4.10 11.49
N GLY A 318 5.42 4.65 11.05
CA GLY A 318 4.19 4.67 11.85
C GLY A 318 3.64 3.27 12.11
N GLU A 319 3.55 2.43 11.07
CA GLU A 319 3.08 1.05 11.24
C GLU A 319 4.01 0.23 12.15
N ILE A 320 5.33 0.43 12.05
CA ILE A 320 6.29 -0.21 12.95
C ILE A 320 6.07 0.22 14.40
N GLU A 321 5.78 1.50 14.66
CA GLU A 321 5.45 1.96 16.02
C GLU A 321 4.18 1.25 16.55
N GLU A 322 3.11 1.18 15.76
CA GLU A 322 1.88 0.47 16.14
C GLU A 322 2.13 -1.04 16.38
N ILE A 323 2.99 -1.68 15.57
CA ILE A 323 3.38 -3.07 15.78
C ILE A 323 4.19 -3.23 17.08
N LEU A 324 5.04 -2.27 17.40
CA LEU A 324 5.82 -2.28 18.64
C LEU A 324 4.93 -2.13 19.87
N ASP A 325 3.78 -1.45 19.80
CA ASP A 325 2.85 -1.33 20.93
C ASP A 325 2.20 -2.66 21.36
N VAL A 326 2.15 -3.65 20.46
CA VAL A 326 1.52 -4.95 20.71
C VAL A 326 2.51 -6.12 20.74
N ILE A 327 3.82 -5.86 20.62
CA ILE A 327 4.83 -6.92 20.53
C ILE A 327 5.17 -7.53 21.89
N ASP A 328 5.25 -8.86 21.97
CA ASP A 328 5.80 -9.52 23.15
C ASP A 328 7.34 -9.36 23.23
N PRO A 329 7.94 -9.10 24.40
CA PRO A 329 9.38 -8.94 24.56
C PRO A 329 10.24 -10.08 23.97
N PRO A 330 9.88 -11.38 24.09
CA PRO A 330 10.64 -12.46 23.46
C PRO A 330 10.64 -12.42 21.93
N GLN A 331 9.60 -11.87 21.29
CA GLN A 331 9.55 -11.71 19.84
C GLN A 331 10.38 -10.49 19.41
N PHE A 332 10.36 -9.43 20.22
CA PHE A 332 11.19 -8.23 19.99
C PHE A 332 12.68 -8.56 19.88
N VAL A 333 13.20 -9.40 20.78
CA VAL A 333 14.61 -9.84 20.77
C VAL A 333 15.04 -10.45 19.43
N LYS A 334 14.14 -11.11 18.69
CA LYS A 334 14.45 -11.73 17.39
C LYS A 334 14.55 -10.72 16.24
N ILE A 335 13.89 -9.57 16.37
CA ILE A 335 13.77 -8.55 15.32
C ILE A 335 14.56 -7.27 15.60
N GLN A 336 14.99 -7.04 16.85
CA GLN A 336 15.63 -5.79 17.28
C GLN A 336 16.84 -5.41 16.43
N GLU A 337 17.73 -6.35 16.11
CA GLU A 337 18.92 -6.05 15.30
C GLU A 337 18.59 -5.54 13.89
N PRO A 338 17.83 -6.29 13.05
CA PRO A 338 17.50 -5.81 11.71
C PRO A 338 16.61 -4.56 11.74
N LEU A 339 15.70 -4.45 12.72
CA LEU A 339 14.82 -3.29 12.87
C LEU A 339 15.61 -2.01 13.19
N PHE A 340 16.44 -2.02 14.23
CA PHE A 340 17.20 -0.84 14.64
C PHE A 340 18.32 -0.49 13.65
N ARG A 341 18.84 -1.45 12.88
CA ARG A 341 19.70 -1.13 11.73
C ARG A 341 18.97 -0.32 10.66
N GLN A 342 17.68 -0.54 10.47
CA GLN A 342 16.87 0.24 9.54
C GLN A 342 16.50 1.60 10.14
N ILE A 343 16.08 1.65 11.41
CA ILE A 343 15.80 2.91 12.12
C ILE A 343 17.04 3.82 12.12
N ALA A 344 18.24 3.28 12.35
CA ALA A 344 19.50 4.04 12.28
C ALA A 344 19.72 4.73 10.91
N LYS A 345 19.29 4.09 9.82
CA LYS A 345 19.34 4.70 8.47
C LYS A 345 18.28 5.79 8.33
N CYS A 346 17.06 5.56 8.83
CA CYS A 346 15.98 6.54 8.78
C CYS A 346 16.33 7.81 9.57
N VAL A 347 16.91 7.67 10.77
CA VAL A 347 17.45 8.79 11.57
C VAL A 347 18.58 9.51 10.84
N SER A 348 19.37 8.78 10.06
CA SER A 348 20.42 9.36 9.20
C SER A 348 19.93 9.96 7.90
N SER A 349 18.62 9.92 7.63
CA SER A 349 18.06 10.43 6.38
C SER A 349 18.22 11.95 6.31
N PRO A 350 18.61 12.51 5.16
CA PRO A 350 18.61 13.96 4.96
C PRO A 350 17.19 14.54 4.89
N HIS A 351 16.18 13.69 4.70
CA HIS A 351 14.78 14.09 4.63
C HIS A 351 14.20 14.28 6.04
N PHE A 352 13.91 15.53 6.41
CA PHE A 352 13.57 15.88 7.78
C PHE A 352 12.36 15.10 8.33
N GLN A 353 11.29 14.91 7.55
CA GLN A 353 10.09 14.18 8.03
C GLN A 353 10.38 12.71 8.36
N VAL A 354 11.31 12.07 7.64
CA VAL A 354 11.68 10.67 7.88
C VAL A 354 12.52 10.57 9.15
N ALA A 355 13.52 11.45 9.29
CA ALA A 355 14.37 11.50 10.48
C ALA A 355 13.56 11.86 11.73
N GLU A 356 12.66 12.84 11.63
CA GLU A 356 11.76 13.26 12.70
C GLU A 356 10.85 12.11 13.13
N ARG A 357 10.14 11.47 12.18
CA ARG A 357 9.25 10.34 12.50
C ARG A 357 10.00 9.18 13.15
N ALA A 358 11.22 8.89 12.71
CA ALA A 358 12.04 7.84 13.31
C ALA A 358 12.49 8.18 14.73
N LEU A 359 12.83 9.45 15.00
CA LEU A 359 13.23 9.91 16.34
C LEU A 359 12.04 9.97 17.31
N TYR A 360 10.82 10.18 16.80
CA TYR A 360 9.61 10.14 17.62
C TYR A 360 9.34 8.78 18.27
N LEU A 361 9.97 7.70 17.81
CA LEU A 361 9.89 6.39 18.47
C LEU A 361 10.35 6.43 19.94
N TRP A 362 11.27 7.35 20.27
CA TRP A 362 11.74 7.54 21.66
C TRP A 362 10.71 8.23 22.57
N ASN A 363 9.61 8.77 22.02
CA ASN A 363 8.53 9.33 22.83
C ASN A 363 7.49 8.28 23.20
N ASN A 364 7.50 7.11 22.57
CA ASN A 364 6.62 6.01 22.91
C ASN A 364 7.16 5.28 24.15
N GLU A 365 6.37 5.30 25.23
CA GLU A 365 6.76 4.73 26.53
C GLU A 365 7.05 3.22 26.44
N TYR A 366 6.24 2.48 25.69
CA TYR A 366 6.41 1.04 25.57
C TYR A 366 7.64 0.70 24.73
N ALA A 367 7.82 1.35 23.57
CA ALA A 367 9.03 1.20 22.77
C ALA A 367 10.29 1.55 23.58
N MET A 368 10.24 2.61 24.40
CA MET A 368 11.34 2.99 25.28
C MET A 368 11.69 1.92 26.30
N SER A 369 10.69 1.30 26.93
CA SER A 369 10.94 0.20 27.89
C SER A 369 11.61 -1.01 27.23
N LEU A 370 11.18 -1.38 26.01
CA LEU A 370 11.83 -2.45 25.23
C LEU A 370 13.28 -2.12 24.87
N ILE A 371 13.55 -0.85 24.55
CA ILE A 371 14.92 -0.37 24.26
C ILE A 371 15.79 -0.42 25.53
N GLU A 372 15.23 -0.10 26.70
CA GLU A 372 15.94 -0.15 27.97
C GLU A 372 16.38 -1.56 28.34
N GLU A 373 15.47 -2.53 28.26
CA GLU A 373 15.77 -3.93 28.53
C GLU A 373 16.84 -4.51 27.59
N ASN A 374 16.95 -3.98 26.36
CA ASN A 374 17.84 -4.48 25.31
C ASN A 374 18.96 -3.49 24.92
N ASN A 375 19.29 -2.54 25.79
CA ASN A 375 20.21 -1.43 25.48
C ASN A 375 21.60 -1.91 25.02
N ALA A 376 22.09 -3.05 25.53
CA ALA A 376 23.39 -3.61 25.19
C ALA A 376 23.54 -3.94 23.68
N VAL A 377 22.43 -4.24 22.99
CA VAL A 377 22.41 -4.54 21.55
C VAL A 377 21.99 -3.32 20.74
N ILE A 378 20.99 -2.58 21.20
CA ILE A 378 20.39 -1.47 20.44
C ILE A 378 21.30 -0.24 20.42
N MET A 379 21.88 0.13 21.57
CA MET A 379 22.70 1.35 21.68
C MET A 379 23.92 1.31 20.74
N PRO A 380 24.71 0.22 20.63
CA PRO A 380 25.81 0.15 19.66
C PRO A 380 25.39 0.30 18.20
N ILE A 381 24.17 -0.12 17.83
CA ILE A 381 23.65 0.00 16.46
C ILE A 381 23.25 1.45 16.15
N MET A 382 22.57 2.10 17.09
CA MET A 382 22.02 3.44 16.91
C MET A 382 23.07 4.56 17.12
N PHE A 383 24.03 4.36 18.01
CA PHE A 383 24.98 5.38 18.44
C PHE A 383 25.78 6.01 17.28
N PRO A 384 26.37 5.25 16.32
CA PRO A 384 27.11 5.84 15.21
C PRO A 384 26.26 6.79 14.36
N ALA A 385 25.00 6.42 14.11
CA ALA A 385 24.07 7.24 13.33
C ALA A 385 23.72 8.53 14.07
N LEU A 386 23.29 8.43 15.33
CA LEU A 386 22.93 9.58 16.17
C LEU A 386 24.11 10.55 16.35
N TYR A 387 25.29 10.02 16.68
CA TYR A 387 26.47 10.84 16.93
C TYR A 387 26.93 11.60 15.68
N ARG A 388 26.81 11.00 14.49
CA ARG A 388 27.08 11.70 13.21
C ARG A 388 26.08 12.82 12.95
N ILE A 389 24.78 12.51 13.03
CA ILE A 389 23.70 13.44 12.70
C ILE A 389 23.67 14.63 13.66
N SER A 390 24.06 14.45 14.93
CA SER A 390 24.19 15.56 15.89
C SER A 390 25.15 16.68 15.45
N LYS A 391 26.07 16.42 14.50
CA LYS A 391 27.09 17.37 14.05
C LYS A 391 26.91 17.86 12.61
N GLU A 392 26.27 17.04 11.78
CA GLU A 392 26.30 17.21 10.31
C GLU A 392 24.92 17.48 9.71
N HIS A 393 23.83 17.40 10.49
CA HIS A 393 22.48 17.60 9.97
C HIS A 393 22.14 19.08 9.76
N TRP A 394 21.48 19.40 8.64
CA TRP A 394 21.17 20.78 8.25
C TRP A 394 20.00 21.39 9.04
N ASN A 395 19.06 20.56 9.48
CA ASN A 395 17.89 20.98 10.25
C ASN A 395 18.17 20.92 11.76
N GLN A 396 18.08 22.06 12.43
CA GLN A 396 18.41 22.21 13.84
C GLN A 396 17.42 21.51 14.79
N THR A 397 16.15 21.35 14.39
CA THR A 397 15.14 20.61 15.17
C THR A 397 15.52 19.14 15.28
N ILE A 398 15.95 18.53 14.17
CA ILE A 398 16.43 17.14 14.15
C ILE A 398 17.67 17.00 15.05
N VAL A 399 18.60 17.95 14.98
CA VAL A 399 19.78 17.97 15.86
C VAL A 399 19.37 17.99 17.33
N ALA A 400 18.39 18.82 17.72
CA ALA A 400 17.88 18.88 19.08
C ALA A 400 17.23 17.55 19.52
N LEU A 401 16.40 16.93 18.66
CA LEU A 401 15.81 15.62 18.93
C LEU A 401 16.87 14.54 19.11
N VAL A 402 17.91 14.52 18.27
CA VAL A 402 19.03 13.59 18.41
C VAL A 402 19.79 13.80 19.71
N TYR A 403 20.00 15.05 20.15
CA TYR A 403 20.61 15.32 21.45
C TYR A 403 19.77 14.79 22.62
N ASN A 404 18.44 14.92 22.55
CA ASN A 404 17.55 14.34 23.54
C ASN A 404 17.71 12.82 23.61
N VAL A 405 17.70 12.14 22.45
CA VAL A 405 17.90 10.69 22.36
C VAL A 405 19.27 10.27 22.90
N LEU A 406 20.35 10.99 22.55
CA LEU A 406 21.70 10.71 23.05
C LEU A 406 21.78 10.88 24.58
N LYS A 407 21.11 11.89 25.12
CA LYS A 407 21.01 12.11 26.56
C LYS A 407 20.29 10.93 27.24
N THR A 408 19.17 10.48 26.69
CA THR A 408 18.44 9.32 27.21
C THR A 408 19.32 8.06 27.20
N PHE A 409 20.07 7.79 26.13
CA PHE A 409 21.03 6.66 26.11
C PHE A 409 22.13 6.77 27.17
N MET A 410 22.64 7.97 27.41
CA MET A 410 23.64 8.20 28.46
C MET A 410 23.05 7.96 29.86
N GLU A 411 21.79 8.34 30.09
CA GLU A 411 21.06 8.09 31.36
C GLU A 411 20.78 6.59 31.57
N MET A 412 20.49 5.84 30.49
CA MET A 412 20.23 4.39 30.54
C MET A 412 21.47 3.58 30.86
N ASN A 413 22.61 3.85 30.21
CA ASN A 413 23.86 3.13 30.43
C ASN A 413 25.08 3.99 30.11
N SER A 414 25.52 4.79 31.09
CA SER A 414 26.65 5.73 30.95
C SER A 414 27.97 5.04 30.60
N LYS A 415 28.25 3.87 31.17
CA LYS A 415 29.49 3.11 30.90
C LYS A 415 29.56 2.69 29.44
N LEU A 416 28.50 2.06 28.93
CA LEU A 416 28.43 1.63 27.54
C LEU A 416 28.49 2.83 26.58
N PHE A 417 27.83 3.94 26.94
CA PHE A 417 27.86 5.17 26.16
C PHE A 417 29.28 5.75 26.02
N ASP A 418 30.06 5.79 27.10
CA ASP A 418 31.45 6.26 27.10
C ASP A 418 32.36 5.33 26.28
N GLU A 419 32.19 4.01 26.42
CA GLU A 419 32.90 3.01 25.63
C GLU A 419 32.63 3.18 24.12
N LEU A 420 31.36 3.33 23.73
CA LEU A 420 30.95 3.55 22.34
C LEU A 420 31.49 4.88 21.81
N THR A 421 31.51 5.93 22.63
CA THR A 421 32.10 7.23 22.25
C THR A 421 33.59 7.12 21.96
N SER A 422 34.33 6.40 22.80
CA SER A 422 35.76 6.15 22.62
C SER A 422 36.03 5.30 21.36
N SER A 423 35.30 4.20 21.22
CA SER A 423 35.38 3.29 20.07
C SER A 423 35.08 4.01 18.75
N TYR A 424 34.02 4.82 18.70
CA TYR A 424 33.66 5.60 17.52
C TYR A 424 34.74 6.61 17.12
N LYS A 425 35.35 7.32 18.09
CA LYS A 425 36.47 8.24 17.81
C LYS A 425 37.69 7.49 17.27
N ALA A 426 38.02 6.34 17.84
CA ALA A 426 39.12 5.50 17.38
C ALA A 426 38.89 4.96 15.96
N GLU A 427 37.69 4.46 15.67
CA GLU A 427 37.36 3.94 14.34
C GLU A 427 37.37 5.05 13.28
N ARG A 428 36.88 6.26 13.60
CA ARG A 428 36.94 7.42 12.70
C ARG A 428 38.38 7.88 12.42
N GLN A 429 39.28 7.80 13.41
CA GLN A 429 40.70 8.08 13.19
C GLN A 429 41.36 7.00 12.30
N LYS A 430 41.02 5.73 12.53
CA LYS A 430 41.50 4.60 11.73
C LYS A 430 41.00 4.65 10.29
N GLU A 431 39.77 5.11 10.07
CA GLU A 431 39.19 5.33 8.74
C GLU A 431 39.90 6.48 8.00
N LYS A 432 40.10 7.63 8.66
CA LYS A 432 40.88 8.74 8.10
C LYS A 432 42.32 8.35 7.76
N LYS A 433 42.96 7.50 8.58
CA LYS A 433 44.29 6.96 8.27
C LYS A 433 44.25 6.07 7.02
N ARG A 434 43.29 5.14 6.93
CA ARG A 434 43.08 4.30 5.73
C ARG A 434 42.80 5.10 4.46
N GLU A 435 42.10 6.23 4.56
CA GLU A 435 41.90 7.15 3.42
C GLU A 435 43.21 7.79 2.97
N ARG A 436 44.02 8.30 3.90
CA ARG A 436 45.34 8.86 3.57
C ARG A 436 46.26 7.82 2.96
N ASP A 437 46.33 6.62 3.54
CA ASP A 437 47.14 5.52 3.02
C ASP A 437 46.70 5.15 1.59
N ARG A 438 45.39 5.17 1.30
CA ARG A 438 44.85 4.97 -0.05
C ARG A 438 45.23 6.10 -1.01
N GLU A 439 45.11 7.36 -0.60
CA GLU A 439 45.50 8.51 -1.41
C GLU A 439 47.00 8.50 -1.72
N GLU A 440 47.85 8.14 -0.75
CA GLU A 440 49.28 7.99 -0.95
C GLU A 440 49.62 6.86 -1.92
N LEU A 441 48.92 5.72 -1.84
CA LEU A 441 49.08 4.62 -2.78
C LEU A 441 48.72 5.05 -4.20
N TRP A 442 47.61 5.79 -4.37
CA TRP A 442 47.19 6.35 -5.66
C TRP A 442 48.19 7.36 -6.22
N LYS A 443 48.76 8.24 -5.37
CA LYS A 443 49.81 9.19 -5.77
C LYS A 443 51.06 8.46 -6.25
N LYS A 444 51.52 7.44 -5.50
CA LYS A 444 52.67 6.60 -5.89
C LYS A 444 52.43 5.89 -7.23
N LEU A 445 51.22 5.39 -7.47
CA LEU A 445 50.86 4.78 -8.74
C LEU A 445 50.97 5.79 -9.90
N HIS A 446 50.44 7.00 -9.72
CA HIS A 446 50.51 8.06 -10.72
C HIS A 446 51.96 8.52 -10.98
N GLU A 447 52.80 8.59 -9.94
CA GLU A 447 54.23 8.88 -10.09
C GLU A 447 54.98 7.79 -10.87
N LEU A 448 54.68 6.52 -10.61
CA LEU A 448 55.23 5.39 -11.37
C LEU A 448 54.78 5.41 -12.83
N GLU A 449 53.53 5.74 -13.12
CA GLU A 449 53.01 5.90 -14.47
C GLU A 449 53.68 7.05 -15.22
N LEU A 450 53.82 8.23 -14.59
CA LEU A 450 54.56 9.37 -15.14
C LEU A 450 56.02 9.01 -15.42
N ASN A 451 56.69 8.31 -14.51
CA ASN A 451 58.08 7.91 -14.68
C ASN A 451 58.24 6.86 -15.77
N ARG A 452 57.30 5.92 -15.91
CA ARG A 452 57.25 4.97 -17.04
C ARG A 452 57.07 5.71 -18.38
N THR A 453 56.16 6.68 -18.43
CA THR A 453 55.89 7.49 -19.63
C THR A 453 57.10 8.34 -20.01
N LYS A 454 57.76 8.99 -19.04
CA LYS A 454 59.01 9.72 -19.24
C LYS A 454 60.15 8.81 -19.69
N SER A 455 60.25 7.60 -19.15
CA SER A 455 61.26 6.62 -19.57
C SER A 455 61.02 6.14 -21.00
N LEU A 456 59.77 5.92 -21.39
CA LEU A 456 59.40 5.59 -22.78
C LEU A 456 59.67 6.75 -23.75
N GLN A 457 59.47 8.01 -23.33
CA GLN A 457 59.81 9.19 -24.13
C GLN A 457 61.33 9.39 -24.23
N ALA A 458 62.09 9.15 -23.16
CA ALA A 458 63.55 9.24 -23.17
C ALA A 458 64.22 8.11 -23.97
N ALA A 459 63.57 6.94 -24.08
CA ALA A 459 64.03 5.82 -24.92
C ALA A 459 63.79 6.05 -26.43
N ASN A 460 63.08 7.11 -26.82
CA ASN A 460 62.93 7.55 -28.21
C ASN A 460 63.49 8.98 -28.38
N PRO A 461 64.82 9.17 -28.49
CA PRO A 461 65.36 10.45 -28.92
C PRO A 461 65.13 10.56 -30.44
N THR A 462 64.03 11.19 -30.87
CA THR A 462 63.86 11.53 -32.29
C THR A 462 64.97 12.47 -32.73
N THR A 463 65.67 12.06 -33.79
CA THR A 463 66.33 12.93 -34.76
C THR A 463 65.56 14.24 -34.94
N ASN A 464 66.16 15.36 -34.53
CA ASN A 464 66.20 16.63 -35.25
C ASN A 464 66.49 17.76 -34.28
N ALA A 465 67.69 18.34 -34.39
CA ALA A 465 67.96 19.67 -33.91
C ALA A 465 68.63 20.48 -35.02
N SER A 466 67.94 21.57 -35.38
CA SER A 466 68.47 22.87 -35.78
C SER A 466 69.19 23.02 -37.13
N GLY A 467 68.42 23.43 -38.14
CA GLY A 467 68.38 24.83 -38.59
C GLY A 467 69.71 25.49 -38.95
N ALA A 468 69.98 25.57 -40.25
CA ALA A 468 70.84 26.58 -40.86
C ALA A 468 70.01 27.42 -41.83
N SER A 469 69.89 28.72 -41.55
CA SER A 469 69.37 29.73 -42.45
C SER A 469 70.52 30.34 -43.24
N THR A 470 70.44 30.39 -44.58
CA THR A 470 70.68 31.61 -45.38
C THR A 470 70.54 31.39 -46.90
N THR A 471 69.84 32.35 -47.51
CA THR A 471 70.02 32.96 -48.85
C THR A 471 69.63 32.23 -50.14
N ALA A 472 68.56 32.77 -50.74
CA ALA A 472 68.47 33.29 -52.11
C ALA A 472 68.41 32.33 -53.31
N GLY A 473 67.36 32.50 -54.13
CA GLY A 473 67.42 32.32 -55.58
C GLY A 473 66.35 31.42 -56.21
N GLY A 474 65.31 32.06 -56.77
CA GLY A 474 64.78 31.78 -58.12
C GLY A 474 64.07 30.44 -58.45
N GLY A 475 62.81 30.56 -58.88
CA GLY A 475 62.35 29.92 -60.13
C GLY A 475 61.41 28.70 -60.03
N GLY A 476 60.12 28.93 -60.35
CA GLY A 476 59.36 28.15 -61.34
C GLY A 476 58.70 26.81 -60.95
N GLY A 477 57.40 26.69 -61.24
CA GLY A 477 56.84 25.47 -61.85
C GLY A 477 55.88 24.60 -61.01
N SER A 478 54.58 24.89 -61.17
CA SER A 478 53.47 23.97 -61.52
C SER A 478 53.29 22.55 -60.96
N ASN A 479 52.00 22.27 -60.68
CA ASN A 479 51.21 21.01 -60.85
C ASN A 479 50.98 20.02 -59.68
N ALA A 480 49.74 20.08 -59.17
CA ALA A 480 48.65 19.09 -59.32
C ALA A 480 48.89 17.58 -59.12
N ASN A 481 48.20 17.00 -58.12
CA ASN A 481 47.21 15.88 -58.19
C ASN A 481 46.93 15.39 -56.76
N SER A 482 45.75 15.51 -56.12
CA SER A 482 44.47 14.81 -56.30
C SER A 482 44.51 13.29 -56.51
N GLN A 483 44.04 12.56 -55.47
CA GLN A 483 43.08 11.41 -55.45
C GLN A 483 43.30 10.68 -54.10
N GLN A 484 42.41 10.74 -53.10
CA GLN A 484 41.01 10.34 -53.01
C GLN A 484 40.80 8.84 -53.24
N GLN A 485 40.60 8.09 -52.14
CA GLN A 485 39.66 6.97 -52.13
C GLN A 485 38.99 6.84 -50.76
N GLN A 486 37.66 6.97 -50.81
CA GLN A 486 36.69 6.67 -49.77
C GLN A 486 36.46 5.16 -49.70
N ASN A 487 36.19 4.60 -48.51
CA ASN A 487 34.85 4.07 -48.19
C ASN A 487 34.73 3.52 -46.77
N THR A 488 33.86 4.17 -45.99
CA THR A 488 32.71 3.62 -45.24
C THR A 488 32.75 2.16 -44.75
N ASN A 489 32.56 1.94 -43.44
CA ASN A 489 31.23 1.61 -42.92
C ASN A 489 31.10 1.62 -41.37
N SER A 490 30.10 2.37 -40.92
CA SER A 490 29.07 2.07 -39.90
C SER A 490 29.40 1.48 -38.52
N GLN A 491 29.14 2.34 -37.53
CA GLN A 491 28.16 2.21 -36.43
C GLN A 491 28.45 1.39 -35.15
N GLN A 492 28.27 2.15 -34.04
CA GLN A 492 27.56 1.81 -32.78
C GLN A 492 28.14 0.72 -31.89
N SER A 493 28.02 0.72 -30.56
CA SER A 493 27.81 1.71 -29.50
C SER A 493 27.73 0.88 -28.20
N ASN A 494 28.25 1.42 -27.11
CA ASN A 494 27.82 1.21 -25.73
C ASN A 494 28.05 -0.13 -25.00
N SER A 495 28.94 -0.05 -24.01
CA SER A 495 28.73 -0.32 -22.58
C SER A 495 27.78 -1.46 -22.15
N SER A 496 28.35 -2.47 -21.50
CA SER A 496 27.95 -3.01 -20.18
C SER A 496 28.61 -4.37 -19.94
N SER A 497 29.24 -4.58 -18.78
CA SER A 497 29.26 -5.89 -18.11
C SER A 497 30.00 -5.81 -16.76
N ALA A 498 29.21 -5.66 -15.69
CA ALA A 498 29.53 -6.21 -14.38
C ALA A 498 28.69 -7.48 -14.22
N ALA A 499 29.33 -8.64 -14.04
CA ALA A 499 28.83 -9.86 -13.39
C ALA A 499 29.62 -11.10 -13.89
N ALA A 500 30.58 -11.58 -13.11
CA ALA A 500 31.01 -12.98 -13.13
C ALA A 500 32.04 -13.24 -12.02
N ALA A 501 31.63 -13.87 -10.92
CA ALA A 501 32.51 -14.71 -10.08
C ALA A 501 31.68 -15.47 -9.03
N ALA A 502 31.01 -16.54 -9.45
CA ALA A 502 30.52 -17.60 -8.59
C ALA A 502 30.71 -18.93 -9.32
N ALA A 503 31.77 -19.68 -8.98
CA ALA A 503 31.89 -21.14 -9.10
C ALA A 503 33.36 -21.58 -9.02
N ALA A 504 33.74 -22.20 -7.89
CA ALA A 504 34.75 -23.26 -7.74
C ALA A 504 34.96 -23.49 -6.23
N ALA A 505 35.13 -24.68 -5.66
CA ALA A 505 34.82 -26.06 -6.00
C ALA A 505 35.04 -26.84 -4.68
N ASN A 506 34.16 -27.79 -4.36
CA ASN A 506 34.32 -28.76 -3.28
C ASN A 506 35.33 -29.85 -3.67
N ALA A 507 36.25 -30.22 -2.78
CA ALA A 507 36.83 -31.56 -2.66
C ALA A 507 37.62 -31.71 -1.35
N LEU A 508 37.65 -32.93 -0.80
CA LEU A 508 38.23 -33.41 0.48
C LEU A 508 37.23 -33.35 1.64
N GLY A 509 36.85 -34.44 2.31
CA GLY A 509 37.26 -35.84 2.26
C GLY A 509 36.62 -36.54 3.47
N ALA A 510 36.07 -37.73 3.24
CA ALA A 510 35.30 -38.52 4.20
C ALA A 510 36.16 -39.23 5.26
N SER A 511 35.56 -39.47 6.44
CA SER A 511 35.74 -40.59 7.40
C SER A 511 34.93 -40.20 8.66
N GLY A 512 34.05 -40.97 9.29
CA GLY A 512 33.67 -42.38 9.26
C GLY A 512 33.23 -42.77 10.68
N ASP A 513 32.06 -43.40 10.81
CA ASP A 513 31.58 -44.24 11.94
C ASP A 513 31.28 -43.57 13.32
N ASN A 514 30.33 -43.98 14.17
CA ASN A 514 29.48 -45.17 14.25
C ASN A 514 28.33 -44.98 15.29
N LYS A 515 27.23 -45.73 15.07
CA LYS A 515 26.39 -46.50 16.04
C LYS A 515 25.48 -45.87 17.13
N SER A 516 24.20 -46.28 17.01
CA SER A 516 23.28 -46.87 18.03
C SER A 516 22.75 -45.95 19.15
N ALA A 517 21.55 -46.08 19.72
CA ALA A 517 20.66 -47.22 19.90
C ALA A 517 19.20 -46.78 20.17
N SER A 518 18.32 -47.77 20.14
CA SER A 518 16.86 -47.80 20.36
C SER A 518 16.40 -47.76 21.83
N SER A 519 15.06 -47.78 22.00
CA SER A 519 14.22 -48.01 23.21
C SER A 519 13.93 -46.74 24.04
N GLY A 520 12.73 -46.48 24.56
CA GLY A 520 11.51 -47.26 24.74
C GLY A 520 10.98 -47.11 26.18
N GLY A 521 9.82 -46.48 26.38
CA GLY A 521 8.90 -46.86 27.45
C GLY A 521 8.11 -45.76 28.20
N SER A 522 6.81 -45.71 27.93
CA SER A 522 5.65 -45.79 28.86
C SER A 522 5.66 -45.20 30.30
N GLY A 523 4.56 -44.45 30.59
CA GLY A 523 3.82 -44.38 31.88
C GLY A 523 4.18 -43.20 32.79
N SER A 524 3.31 -42.54 33.58
CA SER A 524 1.85 -42.50 33.80
C SER A 524 1.60 -41.54 34.99
N ALA A 525 0.37 -41.00 35.11
CA ALA A 525 -0.28 -40.44 36.32
C ALA A 525 0.18 -39.04 36.85
N GLN A 526 -0.64 -37.99 36.74
CA GLN A 526 -1.70 -37.54 37.69
C GLN A 526 -1.17 -36.89 38.98
N ALA A 527 -1.39 -35.57 39.11
CA ALA A 527 -1.75 -34.94 40.39
C ALA A 527 -2.47 -33.60 40.14
N ALA A 528 -3.61 -33.46 40.80
CA ALA A 528 -4.49 -32.29 40.79
C ALA A 528 -3.89 -31.13 41.61
N GLY A 529 -4.20 -29.90 41.21
CA GLY A 529 -3.92 -28.69 41.98
C GLY A 529 -4.93 -27.61 41.59
N VAL A 530 -5.89 -27.38 42.48
CA VAL A 530 -6.99 -26.43 42.36
C VAL A 530 -6.48 -25.00 42.64
N ASN A 531 -6.97 -24.06 41.84
CA ASN A 531 -7.04 -22.59 41.98
C ASN A 531 -7.10 -22.06 43.44
N PRO A 532 -6.69 -20.81 43.77
CA PRO A 532 -7.34 -19.62 43.18
C PRO A 532 -6.54 -18.29 43.18
N PHE A 533 -6.61 -17.51 42.10
CA PHE A 533 -6.56 -16.03 42.21
C PHE A 533 -7.30 -15.39 41.02
N ALA A 534 -8.58 -15.10 41.23
CA ALA A 534 -9.41 -14.28 40.36
C ALA A 534 -10.28 -13.36 41.22
N LYS A 535 -10.40 -12.10 40.77
CA LYS A 535 -11.16 -10.94 41.30
C LYS A 535 -10.45 -10.09 42.35
N ILE A 536 -10.21 -8.82 42.00
CA ILE A 536 -10.90 -7.62 42.51
C ILE A 536 -10.24 -6.38 41.88
N LYS A 537 -10.96 -5.65 41.00
CA LYS A 537 -11.33 -4.22 41.11
C LYS A 537 -11.76 -3.64 39.75
N ALA A 538 -13.06 -3.48 39.60
CA ALA A 538 -13.70 -2.45 38.81
C ALA A 538 -14.43 -1.55 39.80
N GLU A 539 -14.17 -0.24 39.78
CA GLU A 539 -15.03 0.87 40.20
C GLU A 539 -14.20 2.15 40.36
N LYS A 540 -14.41 3.13 39.47
CA LYS A 540 -14.62 4.54 39.81
C LYS A 540 -14.95 5.36 38.55
N VAL A 541 -16.23 5.68 38.42
CA VAL A 541 -16.81 6.79 37.65
C VAL A 541 -17.63 7.60 38.67
N GLU A 542 -17.74 8.92 38.45
CA GLU A 542 -18.41 9.99 39.24
C GLU A 542 -17.59 10.65 40.36
N ASN A 543 -16.92 11.75 40.01
CA ASN A 543 -17.43 13.11 40.25
C ASN A 543 -16.81 14.12 39.29
#